data_AF-A0A382NKQ1-F1
#
_entry.id   AF-A0A382NKQ1-F1
#
_cell.length_a   1.000
_cell.length_b   1.000
_cell.length_c   1.000
_cell.angle_alpha   90.00
_cell.angle_beta   90.00
_cell.angle_gamma   90.00
#
_symmetry.space_group_name_H-M   'P 1'
#
loop_
_entity.id
_entity.type
_entity.pdbx_description
1 polymer ?
#
loop_
_entity_poly.entity_id
_entity_poly.type
_entity_poly.pdbx_seq_one_letter_code
_entity_poly.pdbx_strand_id
1 'polypeptide(L)' 'MKTLWLVFGLLVTSALGLTEAEFQKLHRELQPNPKATWRTIPWKTSVLDAQAAAAREEKPIFIWAMDGHPLGCT' A
#
# COMPACT_ATOMS: atom_id res chain seq x y z
N MET A 1 -24.31 48.18 23.54
CA MET A 1 -24.80 47.00 22.79
C MET A 1 -23.92 46.83 21.55
N LYS A 2 -22.96 45.89 21.58
CA LYS A 2 -22.27 45.28 20.41
C LYS A 2 -21.03 44.55 20.97
N THR A 3 -21.26 43.36 21.51
CA THR A 3 -20.17 42.41 21.77
C THR A 3 -20.41 41.25 20.82
N LEU A 4 -19.87 41.39 19.61
CA LEU A 4 -19.87 40.35 18.59
C LEU A 4 -18.75 39.38 18.95
N TRP A 5 -19.10 38.31 19.67
CA TRP A 5 -18.18 37.20 19.92
C TRP A 5 -18.00 36.44 18.61
N LEU A 6 -16.84 36.65 17.98
CA LEU A 6 -16.33 35.84 16.89
C LEU A 6 -16.14 34.41 17.41
N VAL A 7 -17.03 33.51 17.00
CA VAL A 7 -16.87 32.07 17.15
C VAL A 7 -15.69 31.66 16.27
N PHE A 8 -14.49 31.58 16.84
CA PHE A 8 -13.35 30.95 16.19
C PHE A 8 -13.52 29.43 16.36
N GLY A 9 -14.32 28.84 15.47
CA GLY A 9 -14.45 27.40 15.35
C GLY A 9 -13.10 26.83 14.89
N LEU A 10 -12.29 26.39 15.84
CA LEU A 10 -11.07 25.63 15.58
C LEU A 10 -11.51 24.24 15.08
N LEU A 11 -11.72 24.12 13.77
CA LEU A 11 -11.74 22.81 13.12
C LEU A 11 -10.32 22.26 13.23
N VAL A 12 -10.10 21.44 14.26
CA VAL A 12 -8.93 20.57 14.35
C VAL A 12 -9.09 19.55 13.23
N THR A 13 -8.55 19.85 12.05
CA THR A 13 -8.26 18.84 11.04
C THR A 13 -7.31 17.84 11.69
N SER A 14 -7.77 16.60 11.80
CA SER A 14 -7.04 15.46 12.34
C SER A 14 -5.64 15.40 11.71
N ALA A 15 -4.61 15.77 12.48
CA ALA A 15 -3.19 15.71 12.11
C ALA A 15 -2.63 14.26 12.05
N LEU A 16 -3.49 13.28 11.73
CA LEU A 16 -3.18 11.85 11.79
C LEU A 16 -3.00 11.22 10.40
N GLY A 17 -3.19 11.96 9.31
CA GLY A 17 -3.03 11.47 7.94
C GLY A 17 -1.89 12.14 7.19
N LEU A 18 -1.26 11.40 6.27
CA LEU A 18 -0.31 11.97 5.31
C LEU A 18 -1.05 12.91 4.35
N THR A 19 -0.44 14.04 4.00
CA THR A 19 -0.85 14.81 2.83
C THR A 19 -0.56 14.03 1.55
N GLU A 20 -1.24 14.38 0.45
CA GLU A 20 -0.98 13.77 -0.87
C GLU A 20 0.50 13.90 -1.28
N ALA A 21 1.11 15.06 -1.03
CA ALA A 21 2.51 15.30 -1.37
C ALA A 21 3.46 14.37 -0.59
N GLU A 22 3.19 14.18 0.70
CA GLU A 22 3.97 13.28 1.56
C GLU A 22 3.78 11.82 1.16
N PHE A 23 2.55 11.41 0.85
CA PHE A 23 2.25 10.08 0.33
C PHE A 23 3.02 9.83 -0.97
N GLN A 24 2.94 10.74 -1.93
CA GLN A 24 3.61 10.58 -3.23
C GLN A 24 5.12 10.51 -3.09
N LYS A 25 5.71 11.29 -2.18
CA LYS A 25 7.13 11.21 -1.87
C LYS A 25 7.48 9.83 -1.30
N LEU A 26 6.81 9.41 -0.23
CA LEU A 26 7.08 8.14 0.45
C LEU A 26 6.85 6.94 -0.47
N HIS A 27 5.77 6.94 -1.24
CA HIS A 27 5.44 5.88 -2.18
C HIS A 27 6.55 5.68 -3.21
N ARG A 28 7.15 6.77 -3.73
CA ARG A 28 8.29 6.68 -4.67
C ARG A 28 9.53 6.09 -4.00
N GLU A 29 9.81 6.49 -2.77
CA GLU A 29 10.99 6.03 -2.01
C GLU A 29 10.89 4.56 -1.59
N LEU A 30 9.67 4.08 -1.31
CA LEU A 30 9.41 2.69 -0.92
C LEU A 30 9.20 1.74 -2.11
N GLN A 31 9.33 2.21 -3.35
CA GLN A 31 9.27 1.31 -4.50
C GLN A 31 10.49 0.39 -4.51
N PRO A 32 10.30 -0.93 -4.72
CA PRO A 32 11.43 -1.82 -4.89
C PRO A 32 12.18 -1.49 -6.19
N ASN A 33 13.50 -1.77 -6.19
CA ASN A 33 14.39 -1.51 -7.32
C ASN A 33 13.74 -1.95 -8.66
N PRO A 34 13.58 -1.05 -9.64
CA PRO A 34 12.92 -1.37 -10.91
C PRO A 34 13.66 -2.44 -11.71
N LYS A 35 14.96 -2.64 -11.46
CA LYS A 35 15.79 -3.68 -12.10
C LYS A 35 15.73 -5.03 -11.37
N ALA A 36 14.94 -5.17 -10.30
CA ALA A 36 14.83 -6.43 -9.59
C ALA A 36 14.14 -7.49 -10.47
N THR A 37 14.83 -8.60 -10.74
CA THR A 37 14.38 -9.65 -11.67
C THR A 37 13.00 -10.20 -11.35
N TRP A 38 12.63 -10.30 -10.07
CA TRP A 38 11.31 -10.79 -9.68
C TRP A 38 10.16 -9.91 -10.22
N ARG A 39 10.41 -8.63 -10.54
CA ARG A 39 9.40 -7.74 -11.14
C ARG A 39 9.05 -8.08 -12.59
N THR A 40 9.90 -8.84 -13.29
CA THR A 40 9.65 -9.23 -14.69
C THR A 40 8.77 -10.47 -14.79
N ILE A 41 8.50 -11.14 -13.67
CA ILE A 41 7.61 -12.30 -13.64
C ILE A 41 6.16 -11.81 -13.75
N PRO A 42 5.35 -12.36 -14.66
CA PRO A 42 3.93 -11.99 -14.80
C PRO A 42 3.11 -12.62 -13.67
N TRP A 43 3.27 -12.10 -12.45
CA TRP A 43 2.60 -12.58 -11.26
C TRP A 43 1.07 -12.55 -11.43
N LYS A 44 0.41 -13.62 -11.01
CA LYS A 44 -1.03 -13.62 -10.80
C LYS A 44 -1.32 -13.01 -9.43
N THR A 45 -2.14 -11.97 -9.40
CA THR A 45 -2.54 -11.29 -8.15
C THR A 45 -3.74 -11.94 -7.47
N SER A 46 -4.47 -12.81 -8.17
CA SER A 46 -5.55 -13.65 -7.64
C SER A 46 -5.03 -15.06 -7.36
N VAL A 47 -5.16 -15.50 -6.10
CA VAL A 47 -4.80 -16.86 -5.69
C VAL A 47 -5.69 -17.90 -6.37
N LEU A 48 -6.98 -17.59 -6.57
CA LEU A 48 -7.93 -18.49 -7.23
C LEU A 48 -7.59 -18.69 -8.71
N ASP A 49 -7.22 -17.60 -9.41
CA ASP A 49 -6.81 -17.69 -10.81
C ASP A 49 -5.49 -18.46 -10.97
N ALA A 50 -4.57 -18.30 -10.01
CA ALA A 50 -3.33 -19.06 -9.96
C ALA A 50 -3.57 -20.55 -9.73
N GLN A 51 -4.49 -20.88 -8.81
CA GLN A 51 -4.88 -22.27 -8.54
C GLN A 51 -5.50 -22.93 -9.77
N ALA A 52 -6.46 -22.29 -10.43
CA ALA A 52 -7.08 -22.83 -11.63
C ALA A 52 -6.07 -23.05 -12.76
N ALA A 53 -5.12 -22.12 -12.96
CA ALA A 53 -4.06 -22.27 -13.95
C ALA A 53 -3.11 -23.42 -13.62
N ALA A 54 -2.69 -23.54 -12.37
CA ALA A 54 -1.81 -24.61 -11.90
C ALA A 54 -2.42 -26.01 -12.07
N ALA A 55 -3.71 -26.16 -11.74
CA ALA A 55 -4.43 -27.41 -11.94
C ALA A 55 -4.54 -27.78 -13.43
N ARG A 56 -4.85 -26.81 -14.30
CA ARG A 56 -4.94 -27.02 -15.76
C ARG A 56 -3.59 -27.38 -16.38
N GLU A 57 -2.50 -26.83 -15.85
CA GLU A 57 -1.14 -27.02 -16.39
C GLU A 57 -0.35 -28.13 -15.71
N GLU A 58 -0.93 -28.79 -14.70
CA GLU A 58 -0.28 -29.82 -13.88
C GLU A 58 1.06 -29.34 -13.27
N LYS A 59 1.09 -28.08 -12.83
CA LYS A 59 2.29 -27.45 -12.25
C LYS A 59 2.06 -27.02 -10.81
N PRO A 60 3.10 -27.02 -9.96
CA PRO A 60 2.99 -26.47 -8.61
C PRO A 60 2.80 -24.95 -8.65
N ILE A 61 2.17 -24.41 -7.59
CA ILE A 61 2.04 -22.97 -7.37
C ILE A 61 3.23 -22.50 -6.52
N PHE A 62 3.93 -21.46 -6.99
CA PHE A 62 4.84 -20.69 -6.16
C PHE A 62 4.14 -19.42 -5.67
N ILE A 63 4.00 -19.27 -4.35
CA ILE A 63 3.39 -18.11 -3.72
C ILE A 63 4.51 -17.22 -3.17
N TRP A 64 4.63 -16.02 -3.74
CA TRP A 64 5.44 -14.97 -3.16
C TRP A 64 4.53 -14.02 -2.38
N ALA A 65 4.53 -14.17 -1.06
CA ALA A 65 3.82 -13.29 -0.14
C ALA A 65 4.84 -12.61 0.77
N MET A 66 4.65 -11.32 1.02
CA MET A 66 5.33 -10.64 2.13
C MET A 66 4.66 -11.11 3.43
N ASP A 67 5.13 -12.22 3.99
CA ASP A 67 4.70 -12.71 5.31
C ASP A 67 5.46 -12.01 6.46
N GLY A 68 5.88 -10.76 6.23
CA GLY A 68 6.56 -9.94 7.22
C GLY A 68 5.61 -8.89 7.77
N HIS A 69 5.73 -8.61 9.07
CA HIS A 69 5.13 -7.42 9.66
C HIS A 69 5.47 -6.22 8.76
N PRO A 70 4.50 -5.42 8.28
CA PRO A 70 4.75 -4.39 7.26
C PRO A 70 5.73 -3.28 7.70
N LEU A 71 6.11 -3.27 8.98
CA LEU A 71 7.08 -2.36 9.59
C LEU A 71 8.37 -3.06 10.09
N GLY A 72 8.58 -4.35 9.79
CA GLY A 72 9.87 -5.02 10.00
C GLY A 72 10.34 -5.18 11.45
N CYS A 73 9.50 -4.95 12.46
CA CYS A 73 9.86 -5.11 13.87
C CYS A 73 9.01 -6.21 14.52
N THR A 74 9.67 -7.24 15.02
CA THR A 74 9.22 -8.07 16.16
C THR A 74 10.19 -7.86 17.29
#